data_AF-A0A674JYJ4-F1
#
_entry.id   AF-A0A674JYJ4-F1
#
_cell.length_a   1.000
_cell.length_b   1.000
_cell.length_c   1.000
_cell.angle_alpha   90.00
_cell.angle_beta   90.00
_cell.angle_gamma   90.00
#
_symmetry.space_group_name_H-M   'P 1'
#
loop_
_entity.id
_entity.type
_entity.pdbx_description
1 polymer ?
#
loop_
_entity_poly.entity_id
_entity_poly.type
_entity_poly.pdbx_seq_one_letter_code
_entity_poly.pdbx_strand_id
1 'polypeptide(L)'
;NWAAASANDWAKALGQILEKVVLSQAMLNSCRELRLFAGAEEFEPWLEHTTEMLQEWAVPEAEKRRCLIESLSGPALDVIRTLKLIDPGVSVKDCLEALDHTFGSVEGPEDSYCKFLNSRQQIGEKISAYIQRLERLLQRAVMRGAVTAEQMDRTRLAQIVRGAQYQNPILLHLRLRERREHPPSYSQLIKEVREEEERQAASEFWEAQTLEPAGTTPLQMASVLMVSTTEELAQQMRRQPSSGFLGHLPPFNVLWRKSWET
;
A
#
# COMPACT_ATOMS: atom_id res chain seq x y z
N ASN A 1 -60.89 31.46 -8.03
CA ASN A 1 -60.12 30.62 -7.08
C ASN A 1 -60.09 29.13 -7.38
N TRP A 2 -60.89 28.58 -8.33
CA TRP A 2 -60.87 27.15 -8.66
C TRP A 2 -59.62 26.69 -9.44
N ALA A 3 -59.08 27.54 -10.32
CA ALA A 3 -57.90 27.22 -11.14
C ALA A 3 -56.60 27.06 -10.33
N ALA A 4 -56.46 27.83 -9.24
CA ALA A 4 -55.29 27.77 -8.35
C ALA A 4 -55.26 26.49 -7.49
N ALA A 5 -56.43 25.94 -7.12
CA ALA A 5 -56.53 24.69 -6.38
C ALA A 5 -56.13 23.48 -7.25
N SER A 6 -56.62 23.44 -8.50
CA SER A 6 -56.29 22.39 -9.47
C SER A 6 -54.80 22.32 -9.81
N ALA A 7 -54.15 23.48 -9.99
CA ALA A 7 -52.70 23.53 -10.25
C ALA A 7 -51.86 23.01 -9.07
N ASN A 8 -52.29 23.27 -7.83
CA ASN A 8 -51.62 22.79 -6.63
C ASN A 8 -51.78 21.27 -6.45
N ASP A 9 -52.96 20.73 -6.78
CA ASP A 9 -53.21 19.29 -6.75
C ASP A 9 -52.38 18.55 -7.82
N TRP A 10 -52.24 19.16 -9.00
CA TRP A 10 -51.37 18.62 -10.06
C TRP A 10 -49.89 18.65 -9.68
N ALA A 11 -49.41 19.73 -9.05
CA ALA A 11 -48.04 19.82 -8.57
C ALA A 11 -47.73 18.77 -7.49
N LYS A 12 -48.67 18.51 -6.58
CA LYS A 12 -48.55 17.44 -5.58
C LYS A 12 -48.53 16.05 -6.22
N ALA A 13 -49.42 15.80 -7.17
CA ALA A 13 -49.48 14.51 -7.87
C ALA A 13 -48.19 14.25 -8.67
N LEU A 14 -47.67 15.26 -9.37
CA LEU A 14 -46.37 15.16 -10.05
C LEU A 14 -45.22 14.96 -9.07
N GLY A 15 -45.24 15.63 -7.92
CA GLY A 15 -44.24 15.43 -6.86
C GLY A 15 -44.20 13.98 -6.38
N GLN A 16 -45.37 13.38 -6.10
CA GLN A 16 -45.47 11.98 -5.68
C GLN A 16 -45.00 11.00 -6.77
N ILE A 17 -45.32 11.27 -8.03
CA ILE A 17 -44.86 10.43 -9.16
C ILE A 17 -43.35 10.55 -9.31
N LEU A 18 -42.79 11.76 -9.26
CA LEU A 18 -41.36 11.99 -9.39
C LEU A 18 -40.60 11.33 -8.23
N GLU A 19 -41.09 11.46 -7.00
CA GLU A 19 -40.56 10.78 -5.82
C GLU A 19 -40.59 9.27 -5.99
N LYS A 20 -41.71 8.70 -6.47
CA LYS A 20 -41.83 7.28 -6.76
C LYS A 20 -40.87 6.81 -7.86
N VAL A 21 -40.65 7.61 -8.90
CA VAL A 21 -39.72 7.31 -10.01
C VAL A 21 -38.27 7.40 -9.53
N VAL A 22 -37.92 8.43 -8.76
CA VAL A 22 -36.57 8.59 -8.18
C VAL A 22 -36.26 7.46 -7.20
N LEU A 23 -37.21 7.11 -6.33
CA LEU A 23 -37.09 5.96 -5.43
C LEU A 23 -36.95 4.65 -6.23
N SER A 24 -37.78 4.43 -7.26
CA SER A 24 -37.68 3.22 -8.10
C SER A 24 -36.35 3.13 -8.86
N GLN A 25 -35.83 4.26 -9.33
CA GLN A 25 -34.55 4.34 -10.05
C GLN A 25 -33.35 4.15 -9.10
N ALA A 26 -33.43 4.72 -7.89
CA ALA A 26 -32.48 4.45 -6.83
C ALA A 26 -32.51 2.95 -6.44
N MET A 27 -33.70 2.39 -6.23
CA MET A 27 -33.91 0.97 -5.89
C MET A 27 -33.36 -0.02 -6.93
N LEU A 28 -33.47 0.28 -8.23
CA LEU A 28 -32.92 -0.55 -9.31
C LEU A 28 -31.39 -0.50 -9.39
N ASN A 29 -30.81 0.64 -9.03
CA ASN A 29 -29.36 0.83 -9.06
C ASN A 29 -28.68 0.30 -7.80
N SER A 30 -29.33 0.40 -6.63
CA SER A 30 -28.78 -0.04 -5.35
C SER A 30 -28.41 -1.52 -5.35
N CYS A 31 -29.25 -2.43 -5.85
CA CYS A 31 -28.91 -3.87 -5.82
C CYS A 31 -27.63 -4.20 -6.62
N ARG A 32 -27.24 -3.37 -7.61
CA ARG A 32 -26.02 -3.56 -8.41
C ARG A 32 -24.75 -3.12 -7.69
N GLU A 33 -24.86 -2.36 -6.61
CA GLU A 33 -23.72 -1.91 -5.81
C GLU A 33 -23.25 -2.98 -4.81
N LEU A 34 -24.09 -3.97 -4.52
CA LEU A 34 -23.69 -5.12 -3.71
C LEU A 34 -22.83 -6.07 -4.54
N ARG A 35 -21.71 -6.48 -3.96
CA ARG A 35 -20.86 -7.52 -4.54
C ARG A 35 -21.56 -8.87 -4.46
N LEU A 36 -21.41 -9.70 -5.50
CA LEU A 36 -21.93 -11.06 -5.49
C LEU A 36 -21.16 -11.90 -4.46
N PHE A 37 -21.85 -12.70 -3.65
CA PHE A 37 -21.23 -13.67 -2.75
C PHE A 37 -21.79 -15.08 -2.96
N ALA A 38 -20.88 -16.01 -3.22
CA ALA A 38 -21.20 -17.41 -3.52
C ALA A 38 -20.87 -18.39 -2.37
N GLY A 39 -20.24 -17.94 -1.28
CA GLY A 39 -19.81 -18.82 -0.18
C GLY A 39 -18.39 -19.42 -0.30
N ALA A 40 -17.57 -18.97 -1.26
CA ALA A 40 -16.22 -19.52 -1.51
C ALA A 40 -15.05 -18.52 -1.34
N GLU A 41 -15.33 -17.22 -1.20
CA GLU A 41 -14.31 -16.15 -1.13
C GLU A 41 -14.28 -15.46 0.24
N GLU A 42 -13.40 -14.47 0.40
CA GLU A 42 -13.21 -13.67 1.63
C GLU A 42 -14.56 -13.10 2.12
N PHE A 43 -15.18 -13.77 3.08
CA PHE A 43 -16.49 -13.41 3.59
C PHE A 43 -16.46 -12.09 4.38
N GLU A 44 -15.45 -11.87 5.22
CA GLU A 44 -15.36 -10.67 6.07
C GLU A 44 -15.37 -9.36 5.26
N PRO A 45 -14.53 -9.19 4.22
CA PRO A 45 -14.56 -7.98 3.41
C PRO A 45 -15.87 -7.80 2.63
N TRP A 46 -16.54 -8.90 2.26
CA TRP A 46 -17.85 -8.84 1.64
C TRP A 46 -18.93 -8.40 2.64
N LEU A 47 -18.91 -8.95 3.86
CA LEU A 47 -19.85 -8.64 4.93
C LEU A 47 -19.73 -7.17 5.35
N GLU A 48 -18.49 -6.67 5.52
CA GLU A 48 -18.20 -5.27 5.84
C GLU A 48 -18.78 -4.34 4.76
N HIS A 49 -18.37 -4.53 3.50
CA HIS A 49 -18.86 -3.74 2.35
C HIS A 49 -20.39 -3.75 2.27
N THR A 50 -21.00 -4.94 2.39
CA THR A 50 -22.46 -5.10 2.27
C THR A 50 -23.19 -4.42 3.43
N THR A 51 -22.68 -4.54 4.66
CA THR A 51 -23.27 -3.91 5.84
C THR A 51 -23.20 -2.39 5.75
N GLU A 52 -22.06 -1.84 5.36
CA GLU A 52 -21.88 -0.38 5.16
C GLU A 52 -22.84 0.16 4.10
N MET A 53 -22.91 -0.47 2.93
CA MET A 53 -23.83 -0.05 1.86
C MET A 53 -25.30 -0.11 2.30
N LEU A 54 -25.70 -1.21 2.96
CA LEU A 54 -27.07 -1.36 3.45
C LEU A 54 -27.41 -0.34 4.55
N GLN A 55 -26.45 0.10 5.37
CA GLN A 55 -26.67 1.16 6.36
C GLN A 55 -26.90 2.53 5.70
N GLU A 56 -26.12 2.86 4.67
CA GLU A 56 -26.20 4.14 3.97
C GLU A 56 -27.46 4.27 3.10
N TRP A 57 -28.01 3.16 2.60
CA TRP A 57 -29.20 3.21 1.76
C TRP A 57 -30.46 3.66 2.50
N ALA A 58 -31.03 4.78 2.05
CA ALA A 58 -32.32 5.31 2.52
C ALA A 58 -33.53 4.66 1.82
N VAL A 59 -33.53 3.33 1.69
CA VAL A 59 -34.64 2.56 1.07
C VAL A 59 -35.35 1.68 2.11
N PRO A 60 -36.59 1.24 1.85
CA PRO A 60 -37.31 0.36 2.76
C PRO A 60 -36.57 -0.95 3.04
N GLU A 61 -36.70 -1.47 4.27
CA GLU A 61 -36.05 -2.71 4.71
C GLU A 61 -36.36 -3.91 3.80
N ALA A 62 -37.58 -3.97 3.27
CA ALA A 62 -37.97 -5.02 2.33
C ALA A 62 -37.14 -5.03 1.04
N GLU A 63 -36.73 -3.86 0.57
CA GLU A 63 -35.89 -3.70 -0.62
C GLU A 63 -34.42 -3.99 -0.33
N LYS A 64 -33.92 -3.54 0.83
CA LYS A 64 -32.59 -3.94 1.33
C LYS A 64 -32.46 -5.47 1.36
N ARG A 65 -33.48 -6.15 1.89
CA ARG A 65 -33.55 -7.61 1.93
C ARG A 65 -33.62 -8.23 0.53
N ARG A 66 -34.41 -7.66 -0.39
CA ARG A 66 -34.48 -8.15 -1.77
C ARG A 66 -33.10 -8.06 -2.44
N CYS A 67 -32.45 -6.89 -2.37
CA CYS A 67 -31.12 -6.69 -2.94
C CYS A 67 -30.07 -7.62 -2.31
N LEU A 68 -30.08 -7.79 -0.99
CA LEU A 68 -29.19 -8.73 -0.30
C LEU A 68 -29.38 -10.15 -0.83
N ILE A 69 -30.62 -10.61 -1.02
CA ILE A 69 -30.87 -11.96 -1.55
C ILE A 69 -30.39 -12.08 -3.02
N GLU A 70 -30.58 -11.02 -3.82
CA GLU A 70 -30.14 -10.98 -5.22
C GLU A 70 -28.62 -10.97 -5.37
N SER A 71 -27.87 -10.47 -4.38
CA SER A 71 -26.41 -10.50 -4.38
C SER A 71 -25.82 -11.83 -3.91
N LEU A 72 -26.66 -12.78 -3.47
CA LEU A 72 -26.21 -14.10 -3.01
C LEU A 72 -26.39 -15.16 -4.09
N SER A 73 -25.48 -16.12 -4.10
CA SER A 73 -25.53 -17.29 -4.98
C SER A 73 -24.98 -18.54 -4.29
N GLY A 74 -25.21 -19.71 -4.89
CA GLY A 74 -24.68 -20.98 -4.39
C GLY A 74 -25.04 -21.27 -2.93
N PRO A 75 -24.10 -21.85 -2.14
CA PRO A 75 -24.29 -22.13 -0.72
C PRO A 75 -24.80 -20.95 0.11
N ALA A 76 -24.38 -19.73 -0.19
CA ALA A 76 -24.79 -18.55 0.57
C ALA A 76 -26.28 -18.23 0.40
N LEU A 77 -26.80 -18.38 -0.82
CA LEU A 77 -28.23 -18.21 -1.08
C LEU A 77 -29.07 -19.32 -0.43
N ASP A 78 -28.54 -20.55 -0.37
CA ASP A 78 -29.24 -21.69 0.22
C ASP A 78 -29.42 -21.56 1.73
N VAL A 79 -28.47 -20.92 2.44
CA VAL A 79 -28.62 -20.55 3.87
C VAL A 79 -29.84 -19.65 4.06
N ILE A 80 -29.94 -18.57 3.27
CA ILE A 80 -31.05 -17.61 3.39
C ILE A 80 -32.39 -18.23 2.98
N ARG A 81 -32.41 -19.08 1.95
CA ARG A 81 -33.63 -19.82 1.56
C ARG A 81 -34.12 -20.71 2.69
N THR A 82 -33.22 -21.41 3.36
CA THR A 82 -33.56 -22.28 4.51
C THR A 82 -34.12 -21.45 5.66
N LEU A 83 -33.49 -20.31 5.96
CA LEU A 83 -33.96 -19.39 7.00
C LEU A 83 -35.37 -18.86 6.70
N LYS A 84 -35.66 -18.51 5.44
CA LYS A 84 -36.97 -18.03 5.00
C LYS A 84 -38.08 -19.08 5.02
N LEU A 85 -37.76 -20.37 4.99
CA LEU A 85 -38.76 -21.44 5.18
C LEU A 85 -39.29 -21.45 6.61
N ILE A 86 -38.47 -21.02 7.58
CA ILE A 86 -38.82 -20.94 9.00
C ILE A 86 -39.51 -19.60 9.28
N ASP A 87 -38.93 -18.50 8.78
CA ASP A 87 -39.48 -17.15 8.93
C ASP A 87 -39.48 -16.37 7.60
N PRO A 88 -40.64 -16.27 6.93
CA PRO A 88 -40.77 -15.47 5.71
C PRO A 88 -40.52 -13.96 5.92
N GLY A 89 -40.65 -13.48 7.15
CA GLY A 89 -40.52 -12.07 7.55
C GLY A 89 -39.10 -11.65 7.98
N VAL A 90 -38.13 -12.56 7.92
CA VAL A 90 -36.75 -12.38 8.40
C VAL A 90 -36.16 -11.02 8.00
N SER A 91 -35.48 -10.37 8.94
CA SER A 91 -34.87 -9.05 8.71
C SER A 91 -33.55 -9.15 7.92
N VAL A 92 -33.05 -8.02 7.41
CA VAL A 92 -31.72 -7.99 6.77
C VAL A 92 -30.63 -8.37 7.78
N LYS A 93 -30.76 -7.88 9.01
CA LYS A 93 -29.84 -8.17 10.11
C LYS A 93 -29.74 -9.67 10.37
N ASP A 94 -30.88 -10.35 10.53
CA ASP A 94 -30.89 -11.80 10.80
C ASP A 94 -30.34 -12.60 9.61
N CYS A 95 -30.54 -12.12 8.37
CA CYS A 95 -29.90 -12.72 7.19
C CYS A 95 -28.37 -12.62 7.26
N LEU A 96 -27.83 -11.44 7.60
CA LEU A 96 -26.40 -11.24 7.73
C LEU A 96 -25.81 -12.06 8.89
N GLU A 97 -26.50 -12.14 10.03
CA GLU A 97 -26.08 -12.98 11.17
C GLU A 97 -26.06 -14.47 10.81
N ALA A 98 -27.05 -14.97 10.05
CA ALA A 98 -27.06 -16.36 9.60
C ALA A 98 -25.91 -16.67 8.63
N LEU A 99 -25.58 -15.72 7.75
CA LEU A 99 -24.42 -15.83 6.86
C LEU A 99 -23.11 -15.80 7.65
N ASP A 100 -22.98 -14.92 8.64
CA ASP A 100 -21.80 -14.86 9.53
C ASP A 100 -21.64 -16.14 10.33
N HIS A 101 -22.72 -16.72 10.84
CA HIS A 101 -22.66 -18.02 11.51
C HIS A 101 -22.20 -19.18 10.60
N THR A 102 -22.45 -19.09 9.29
CA THR A 102 -22.15 -20.18 8.34
C THR A 102 -20.81 -20.02 7.64
N PHE A 103 -20.47 -18.79 7.25
CA PHE A 103 -19.30 -18.45 6.44
C PHE A 103 -18.31 -17.54 7.16
N GLY A 104 -18.71 -16.93 8.27
CA GLY A 104 -17.86 -16.10 9.10
C GLY A 104 -16.70 -16.88 9.68
N SER A 105 -15.60 -16.16 9.92
CA SER A 105 -14.47 -16.78 10.60
C SER A 105 -14.86 -17.16 12.03
N VAL A 106 -14.63 -18.43 12.39
CA VAL A 106 -14.71 -18.93 13.77
C VAL A 106 -13.61 -18.35 14.68
N GLU A 107 -12.71 -17.57 14.09
CA GLU A 107 -11.63 -16.87 14.77
C GLU A 107 -12.18 -15.85 15.77
N GLY A 108 -11.87 -16.06 17.05
CA GLY A 108 -12.22 -15.11 18.09
C GLY A 108 -11.37 -13.83 18.04
N PRO A 109 -11.74 -12.82 18.84
CA PRO A 109 -10.93 -11.60 19.00
C PRO A 109 -9.48 -11.93 19.38
N GLU A 110 -9.30 -12.83 20.35
CA GLU A 110 -7.99 -13.29 20.84
C GLU A 110 -7.15 -13.96 19.75
N ASP A 111 -7.75 -14.79 18.91
CA ASP A 111 -7.05 -15.50 17.84
C ASP A 111 -6.50 -14.51 16.80
N SER A 112 -7.32 -13.54 16.40
CA SER A 112 -6.92 -12.50 15.45
C SER A 112 -5.77 -11.64 15.97
N TYR A 113 -5.81 -11.31 17.27
CA TYR A 113 -4.76 -10.57 17.93
C TYR A 113 -3.49 -11.42 18.11
N CYS A 114 -3.63 -12.71 18.43
CA CYS A 114 -2.51 -13.65 18.49
C CYS A 114 -1.81 -13.77 17.12
N LYS A 115 -2.55 -13.86 16.01
CA LYS A 115 -1.96 -13.87 14.66
C LYS A 115 -1.18 -12.59 14.38
N PHE A 116 -1.74 -11.43 14.75
CA PHE A 116 -1.05 -10.15 14.65
C PHE A 116 0.26 -10.15 15.46
N LEU A 117 0.22 -10.55 16.74
CA LEU A 117 1.40 -10.59 17.60
C LEU A 117 2.44 -11.60 17.11
N ASN A 118 2.04 -12.73 16.57
CA ASN A 118 2.96 -13.76 16.09
C ASN A 118 3.56 -13.48 14.71
N SER A 119 3.04 -12.48 13.99
CA SER A 119 3.59 -12.05 12.72
C SER A 119 4.99 -11.43 12.89
N ARG A 120 5.98 -11.97 12.19
CA ARG A 120 7.36 -11.46 12.15
C ARG A 120 7.76 -11.16 10.71
N GLN A 121 8.76 -10.29 10.54
CA GLN A 121 9.39 -10.03 9.25
C GLN A 121 10.07 -11.31 8.75
N GLN A 122 9.75 -11.72 7.53
CA GLN A 122 10.35 -12.88 6.89
C GLN A 122 11.77 -12.56 6.41
N ILE A 123 12.58 -13.59 6.17
CA ILE A 123 13.94 -13.44 5.65
C ILE A 123 13.84 -12.85 4.24
N GLY A 124 14.57 -11.77 3.97
CA GLY A 124 14.53 -11.05 2.68
C GLY A 124 13.27 -10.20 2.44
N GLU A 125 12.30 -10.19 3.36
CA GLU A 125 11.13 -9.32 3.26
C GLU A 125 11.53 -7.87 3.55
N LYS A 126 11.19 -6.94 2.64
CA LYS A 126 11.32 -5.51 2.89
C LYS A 126 10.51 -5.10 4.12
N ILE A 127 10.97 -4.11 4.88
CA ILE A 127 10.28 -3.71 6.10
C ILE A 127 8.92 -3.07 5.77
N SER A 128 8.80 -2.34 4.66
CA SER A 128 7.51 -1.82 4.17
C SER A 128 6.50 -2.92 3.89
N ALA A 129 6.92 -4.01 3.24
CA ALA A 129 6.09 -5.17 2.95
C ALA A 129 5.62 -5.87 4.25
N TYR A 130 6.53 -6.04 5.22
CA TYR A 130 6.18 -6.54 6.54
C TYR A 130 5.13 -5.67 7.22
N ILE A 131 5.31 -4.34 7.22
CA ILE A 131 4.36 -3.39 7.84
C ILE A 131 2.98 -3.46 7.16
N GLN A 132 2.92 -3.52 5.84
CA GLN A 132 1.65 -3.65 5.10
C GLN A 132 0.92 -4.96 5.39
N ARG A 133 1.66 -6.07 5.50
CA ARG A 133 1.10 -7.36 5.92
C ARG A 133 0.61 -7.30 7.36
N LEU A 134 1.37 -6.65 8.25
CA LEU A 134 1.01 -6.46 9.64
C LEU A 134 -0.24 -5.58 9.80
N GLU A 135 -0.40 -4.55 8.97
CA GLU A 135 -1.56 -3.66 9.00
C GLU A 135 -2.87 -4.41 8.74
N ARG A 136 -2.89 -5.31 7.75
CA ARG A 136 -4.06 -6.14 7.46
C ARG A 136 -4.45 -7.03 8.65
N LEU A 137 -3.47 -7.55 9.39
CA LEU A 137 -3.72 -8.33 10.59
C LEU A 137 -4.25 -7.46 11.74
N LEU A 138 -3.72 -6.24 11.88
CA LEU A 138 -4.18 -5.30 12.90
C LEU A 138 -5.61 -4.82 12.63
N GLN A 139 -5.95 -4.49 11.37
CA GLN A 139 -7.31 -4.14 10.96
C GLN A 139 -8.29 -5.25 11.31
N ARG A 140 -7.94 -6.51 11.02
CA ARG A 140 -8.77 -7.66 11.42
C ARG A 140 -8.95 -7.76 12.94
N ALA A 141 -7.89 -7.54 13.72
CA ALA A 141 -7.98 -7.52 15.18
C ALA A 141 -8.88 -6.39 15.70
N VAL A 142 -8.90 -5.24 15.04
CA VAL A 142 -9.81 -4.13 15.36
C VAL A 142 -11.25 -4.47 15.01
N MET A 143 -11.50 -5.01 13.82
CA MET A 143 -12.84 -5.44 13.39
C MET A 143 -13.43 -6.49 14.33
N ARG A 144 -12.60 -7.39 14.85
CA ARG A 144 -12.99 -8.40 15.84
C ARG A 144 -13.03 -7.87 17.28
N GLY A 145 -12.76 -6.58 17.51
CA GLY A 145 -12.88 -5.94 18.82
C GLY A 145 -11.73 -6.24 19.80
N ALA A 146 -10.62 -6.82 19.33
CA ALA A 146 -9.46 -7.10 20.17
C ALA A 146 -8.57 -5.87 20.42
N VAL A 147 -8.63 -4.87 19.53
CA VAL A 147 -7.88 -3.61 19.62
C VAL A 147 -8.81 -2.45 19.29
N THR A 148 -8.75 -1.34 20.02
CA THR A 148 -9.53 -0.15 19.67
C THR A 148 -8.84 0.68 18.58
N ALA A 149 -9.60 1.44 17.79
CA ALA A 149 -9.06 2.31 16.75
C ALA A 149 -7.99 3.29 17.29
N GLU A 150 -8.21 3.83 18.50
CA GLU A 150 -7.29 4.75 19.18
C GLU A 150 -5.94 4.11 19.54
N GLN A 151 -5.90 2.78 19.69
CA GLN A 151 -4.71 2.03 20.07
C GLN A 151 -3.91 1.53 18.86
N MET A 152 -4.42 1.69 17.64
CA MET A 152 -3.82 1.11 16.43
C MET A 152 -2.37 1.56 16.23
N ASP A 153 -2.08 2.85 16.31
CA ASP A 153 -0.73 3.38 16.05
C ASP A 153 0.30 2.86 17.07
N ARG A 154 -0.08 2.82 18.35
CA ARG A 154 0.76 2.27 19.42
C ARG A 154 1.00 0.78 19.26
N THR A 155 -0.06 0.04 18.98
CA THR A 155 -0.03 -1.42 18.82
C THR A 155 0.81 -1.82 17.61
N ARG A 156 0.61 -1.13 16.48
CA ARG A 156 1.41 -1.30 15.26
C ARG A 156 2.89 -1.08 15.54
N LEU A 157 3.26 0.07 16.10
CA LEU A 157 4.67 0.39 16.32
C LEU A 157 5.34 -0.59 17.29
N ALA A 158 4.65 -0.98 18.37
CA ALA A 158 5.14 -1.97 19.32
C ALA A 158 5.45 -3.31 18.63
N GLN A 159 4.55 -3.78 17.76
CA GLN A 159 4.74 -5.05 17.04
C GLN A 159 5.77 -4.96 15.92
N ILE A 160 5.93 -3.79 15.26
CA ILE A 160 7.03 -3.58 14.31
C ILE A 160 8.37 -3.72 15.02
N VAL A 161 8.55 -3.05 16.16
CA VAL A 161 9.79 -3.11 16.95
C VAL A 161 10.08 -4.53 17.44
N ARG A 162 9.04 -5.31 17.77
CA ARG A 162 9.15 -6.70 18.25
C ARG A 162 9.41 -7.72 17.14
N GLY A 163 8.76 -7.54 16.00
CA GLY A 163 8.69 -8.55 14.93
C GLY A 163 9.61 -8.29 13.75
N ALA A 164 10.17 -7.09 13.61
CA ALA A 164 11.22 -6.82 12.63
C ALA A 164 12.53 -7.58 12.93
N GLN A 165 13.37 -7.74 11.91
CA GLN A 165 14.68 -8.36 12.04
C GLN A 165 15.57 -7.61 13.05
N TYR A 166 16.45 -8.34 13.73
CA TYR A 166 17.39 -7.78 14.68
C TYR A 166 18.31 -6.75 14.00
N GLN A 167 18.55 -5.62 14.66
CA GLN A 167 19.39 -4.51 14.13
C GLN A 167 19.00 -4.00 12.73
N ASN A 168 17.71 -4.07 12.35
CA ASN A 168 17.27 -3.51 11.08
C ASN A 168 17.69 -2.01 10.94
N PRO A 169 18.48 -1.65 9.91
CA PRO A 169 19.08 -0.33 9.78
C PRO A 169 18.05 0.78 9.63
N ILE A 170 16.91 0.50 8.98
CA ILE A 170 15.80 1.44 8.79
C ILE A 170 15.16 1.79 10.12
N LEU A 171 14.87 0.77 10.96
CA LEU A 171 14.30 0.99 12.29
C LEU A 171 15.23 1.83 13.19
N LEU A 172 16.54 1.62 13.07
CA LEU A 172 17.55 2.38 13.80
C LEU A 172 17.63 3.82 13.32
N HIS A 173 17.71 4.03 12.01
CA HIS A 173 17.81 5.37 11.41
C HIS A 173 16.57 6.23 11.73
N LEU A 174 15.38 5.64 11.60
CA LEU A 174 14.10 6.30 11.91
C LEU A 174 13.77 6.34 13.42
N ARG A 175 14.63 5.77 14.27
CA ARG A 175 14.49 5.73 15.74
C ARG A 175 13.12 5.21 16.20
N LEU A 176 12.59 4.20 15.50
CA LEU A 176 11.23 3.71 15.74
C LEU A 176 11.02 3.16 17.15
N ARG A 177 12.09 2.70 17.82
CA ARG A 177 12.03 2.23 19.22
C ARG A 177 11.77 3.35 20.22
N GLU A 178 12.22 4.57 19.93
CA GLU A 178 12.10 5.73 20.81
C GLU A 178 10.73 6.41 20.68
N ARG A 179 10.05 6.20 19.54
CA ARG A 179 8.75 6.82 19.23
C ARG A 179 7.55 6.07 19.80
N ARG A 180 7.73 5.11 20.72
CA ARG A 180 6.64 4.24 21.23
C ARG A 180 5.56 5.01 22.02
N GLU A 181 5.94 6.06 22.73
CA GLU A 181 4.99 6.90 23.49
C GLU A 181 4.12 7.77 22.57
N HIS A 182 4.72 8.23 21.46
CA HIS A 182 4.10 9.09 20.45
C HIS A 182 4.31 8.50 19.05
N PRO A 183 3.62 7.40 18.72
CA PRO A 183 3.80 6.70 17.46
C PRO A 183 3.30 7.57 16.28
N PRO A 184 3.96 7.51 15.12
CA PRO A 184 3.40 8.07 13.89
C PRO A 184 2.15 7.32 13.45
N SER A 185 1.31 8.00 12.68
CA SER A 185 0.20 7.34 11.98
C SER A 185 0.72 6.34 10.94
N TYR A 186 -0.12 5.40 10.52
CA TYR A 186 0.23 4.42 9.47
C TYR A 186 0.79 5.07 8.20
N SER A 187 0.12 6.12 7.71
CA SER A 187 0.48 6.80 6.46
C SER A 187 1.83 7.53 6.56
N GLN A 188 2.11 8.15 7.69
CA GLN A 188 3.41 8.76 7.97
C GLN A 188 4.51 7.69 8.03
N LEU A 189 4.27 6.64 8.82
CA LEU A 189 5.24 5.57 9.02
C LEU A 189 5.62 4.86 7.72
N ILE A 190 4.64 4.45 6.92
CA ILE A 190 4.91 3.71 5.68
C ILE A 190 5.64 4.58 4.65
N LYS A 191 5.37 5.89 4.64
CA LYS A 191 6.08 6.84 3.79
C LYS A 191 7.55 6.96 4.20
N GLU A 192 7.82 7.28 5.46
CA GLU A 192 9.19 7.41 6.00
C GLU A 192 10.01 6.14 5.76
N VAL A 193 9.41 4.98 5.99
CA VAL A 193 10.05 3.68 5.76
C VAL A 193 10.38 3.46 4.29
N ARG A 194 9.46 3.74 3.36
CA ARG A 194 9.72 3.56 1.93
C ARG A 194 10.81 4.50 1.41
N GLU A 195 10.81 5.75 1.89
CA GLU A 195 11.86 6.73 1.57
C GLU A 195 13.23 6.28 2.07
N GLU A 196 13.29 5.69 3.27
CA GLU A 196 14.53 5.10 3.81
C GLU A 196 15.01 3.89 3.01
N GLU A 197 14.09 2.98 2.66
CA GLU A 197 14.40 1.80 1.85
C GLU A 197 15.00 2.20 0.50
N GLU A 198 14.44 3.22 -0.16
CA GLU A 198 14.96 3.72 -1.44
C GLU A 198 16.33 4.37 -1.29
N ARG A 199 16.55 5.12 -0.21
CA ARG A 199 17.85 5.74 0.07
C ARG A 199 18.95 4.70 0.33
N GLN A 200 18.64 3.64 1.08
CA GLN A 200 19.58 2.55 1.33
C GLN A 200 19.87 1.76 0.05
N ALA A 201 18.85 1.45 -0.75
CA ALA A 201 19.05 0.79 -2.04
C ALA A 201 19.92 1.63 -3.00
N ALA A 202 19.76 2.95 -3.00
CA ALA A 202 20.62 3.84 -3.78
C ALA A 202 22.07 3.85 -3.26
N SER A 203 22.28 3.86 -1.94
CA SER A 203 23.62 3.78 -1.35
C SER A 203 24.30 2.47 -1.72
N GLU A 204 23.62 1.33 -1.54
CA GLU A 204 24.12 0.00 -1.90
C GLU A 204 24.46 -0.09 -3.38
N PHE A 205 23.63 0.50 -4.25
CA PHE A 205 23.89 0.55 -5.70
C PHE A 205 25.15 1.36 -6.04
N TRP A 206 25.37 2.51 -5.40
CA TRP A 206 26.59 3.30 -5.61
C TRP A 206 27.83 2.61 -5.02
N GLU A 207 27.71 1.99 -3.86
CA GLU A 207 28.79 1.22 -3.23
C GLU A 207 29.18 0.00 -4.07
N ALA A 208 28.21 -0.75 -4.59
CA ALA A 208 28.45 -1.89 -5.48
C ALA A 208 29.16 -1.49 -6.78
N GLN A 209 28.80 -0.35 -7.38
CA GLN A 209 29.50 0.17 -8.57
C GLN A 209 30.91 0.66 -8.25
N THR A 210 31.18 1.10 -7.01
CA THR A 210 32.50 1.60 -6.58
C THR A 210 33.44 0.46 -6.20
N LEU A 211 32.90 -0.69 -5.81
CA LEU A 211 33.64 -1.90 -5.41
C LEU A 211 33.81 -2.94 -6.52
N GLU A 212 33.34 -2.67 -7.75
CA GLU A 212 33.75 -3.46 -8.92
C GLU A 212 35.29 -3.43 -9.01
N PRO A 213 35.97 -4.58 -8.92
CA PRO A 213 37.41 -4.60 -9.01
C PRO A 213 37.80 -4.11 -10.40
N ALA A 214 38.89 -3.34 -10.44
CA ALA A 214 39.72 -3.24 -11.62
C ALA A 214 40.14 -4.66 -12.05
N GLY A 215 39.29 -5.28 -12.87
CA GLY A 215 39.44 -6.60 -13.46
C GLY A 215 39.02 -6.48 -14.91
N THR A 216 39.99 -6.13 -15.75
CA THR A 216 39.90 -6.02 -17.21
C THR A 216 39.09 -4.84 -17.76
N THR A 217 39.71 -3.65 -17.72
CA THR A 217 39.81 -2.92 -18.99
C THR A 217 40.77 -3.71 -19.89
N PRO A 218 40.40 -4.11 -21.12
CA PRO A 218 41.37 -4.11 -22.18
C PRO A 218 41.87 -2.66 -22.28
N LEU A 219 43.12 -2.43 -21.91
CA LEU A 219 43.87 -1.21 -22.19
C LEU A 219 44.03 -1.07 -23.72
N GLN A 220 42.93 -0.79 -24.43
CA GLN A 220 42.94 -0.50 -25.86
C GLN A 220 42.11 0.73 -26.23
N MET A 221 41.16 1.19 -25.43
CA MET A 221 40.41 2.41 -25.78
C MET A 221 41.00 3.71 -25.20
N ALA A 222 41.68 3.66 -24.04
CA ALA A 222 42.32 4.84 -23.46
C ALA A 222 43.68 5.17 -24.13
N SER A 223 44.38 4.18 -24.69
CA SER A 223 45.60 4.44 -25.48
C SER A 223 45.30 4.97 -26.89
N VAL A 224 44.16 4.62 -27.49
CA VAL A 224 43.83 5.07 -28.86
C VAL A 224 43.54 6.57 -28.93
N LEU A 225 42.96 7.17 -27.88
CA LEU A 225 42.71 8.63 -27.83
C LEU A 225 43.96 9.46 -27.50
N MET A 226 44.93 8.90 -26.79
CA MET A 226 46.21 9.56 -26.50
C MET A 226 47.23 9.39 -27.63
N VAL A 227 47.16 8.30 -28.42
CA VAL A 227 48.06 8.09 -29.56
C VAL A 227 47.69 8.99 -30.75
N SER A 228 46.40 9.15 -31.06
CA SER A 228 45.98 10.00 -32.18
C SER A 228 46.31 11.49 -31.98
N THR A 229 46.25 11.98 -30.74
CA THR A 229 46.60 13.37 -30.41
C THR A 229 48.11 13.60 -30.37
N THR A 230 48.92 12.60 -30.00
CA THR A 230 50.39 12.73 -30.03
C THR A 230 50.98 12.68 -31.43
N GLU A 231 50.39 11.92 -32.37
CA GLU A 231 50.84 11.91 -33.76
C GLU A 231 50.43 13.18 -34.52
N GLU A 232 49.26 13.76 -34.23
CA GLU A 232 48.84 15.05 -34.78
C GLU A 232 49.72 16.21 -34.27
N LEU A 233 50.06 16.24 -32.97
CA LEU A 233 50.97 17.26 -32.41
C LEU A 233 52.40 17.13 -32.95
N ALA A 234 52.89 15.91 -33.17
CA ALA A 234 54.23 15.67 -33.73
C ALA A 234 54.35 15.99 -35.24
N GLN A 235 53.24 15.92 -36.00
CA GLN A 235 53.18 16.38 -37.39
C GLN A 235 53.02 17.89 -37.49
N GLN A 236 52.33 18.53 -36.54
CA GLN A 236 52.16 19.98 -36.48
C GLN A 236 53.48 20.71 -36.14
N MET A 237 54.32 20.12 -35.28
CA MET A 237 55.63 20.68 -34.93
C MET A 237 56.69 20.55 -36.04
N ARG A 238 56.51 19.64 -37.01
CA ARG A 238 57.42 19.51 -38.17
C ARG A 238 57.19 20.53 -39.29
N ARG A 239 56.22 21.45 -39.14
CA ARG A 239 55.89 22.50 -40.13
C ARG A 239 56.15 23.94 -39.67
N GLN A 240 56.96 24.16 -38.63
CA GLN A 240 57.34 25.51 -38.20
C GLN A 240 58.78 25.82 -38.61
N PRO A 241 59.04 26.82 -39.48
CA PRO A 241 60.38 27.29 -39.74
C PRO A 241 60.87 28.14 -38.56
N SER A 242 62.15 27.97 -38.26
CA SER A 242 62.96 28.68 -37.28
C SER A 242 62.86 30.22 -37.38
N SER A 243 62.53 30.87 -36.27
CA SER A 243 62.93 32.25 -35.97
C SER A 243 63.07 32.39 -34.46
N GLY A 244 64.28 32.73 -33.99
CA GLY A 244 64.67 32.70 -32.59
C GLY A 244 64.04 33.79 -31.72
N PHE A 245 64.25 33.68 -30.40
CA PHE A 245 64.94 34.67 -29.57
C PHE A 245 64.99 34.18 -28.10
N LEU A 246 65.99 34.71 -27.39
CA LEU A 246 66.43 34.44 -26.02
C LEU A 246 65.34 34.46 -24.93
N GLY A 247 65.58 33.73 -23.83
CA GLY A 247 65.12 34.15 -22.49
C GLY A 247 65.04 33.07 -21.41
N HIS A 248 66.11 32.92 -20.62
CA HIS A 248 66.18 32.63 -19.18
C HIS A 248 65.19 31.66 -18.46
N LEU A 249 65.73 30.51 -17.98
CA LEU A 249 65.82 29.93 -16.59
C LEU A 249 64.68 30.13 -15.55
N PRO A 250 64.54 29.32 -14.45
CA PRO A 250 65.10 28.00 -14.05
C PRO A 250 64.03 27.03 -13.39
N PRO A 251 64.41 25.85 -12.81
CA PRO A 251 63.52 24.70 -12.56
C PRO A 251 63.14 24.46 -11.08
N PHE A 252 62.11 23.63 -10.83
CA PHE A 252 61.84 23.01 -9.53
C PHE A 252 61.94 21.48 -9.58
N ASN A 253 62.72 20.95 -8.61
CA ASN A 253 63.01 19.57 -8.21
C ASN A 253 61.78 18.64 -8.26
N VAL A 254 61.80 17.44 -8.85
CA VAL A 254 62.58 16.20 -8.59
C VAL A 254 62.41 15.63 -7.17
N LEU A 255 61.48 14.66 -7.11
CA LEU A 255 61.55 13.35 -6.45
C LEU A 255 62.09 13.27 -5.03
N TRP A 256 61.29 12.68 -4.12
CA TRP A 256 61.73 11.48 -3.39
C TRP A 256 60.54 10.55 -3.10
N ARG A 257 60.59 9.35 -3.69
CA ARG A 257 59.86 8.14 -3.30
C ARG A 257 60.93 7.13 -2.89
N LYS A 258 60.69 6.41 -1.78
CA LYS A 258 61.14 5.05 -1.41
C LYS A 258 61.47 5.03 0.10
N SER A 259 61.34 3.93 0.83
CA SER A 259 60.58 2.68 0.72
C SER A 259 60.74 2.03 2.10
N TRP A 260 59.86 1.11 2.42
CA TRP A 260 59.82 0.36 3.67
C TRP A 260 60.97 -0.66 3.76
N GLU A 261 61.56 -0.85 4.94
CA GLU A 261 62.14 -2.10 5.48
C GLU A 261 62.81 -1.86 6.85
N THR A 262 62.11 -2.18 7.95
CA THR A 262 62.53 -3.02 9.11
C THR A 262 61.49 -2.91 10.23
#